data_AF-A0A953IB46-F1
#
_entry.id   AF-A0A953IB46-F1
#
_cell.length_a   1.000
_cell.length_b   1.000
_cell.length_c   1.000
_cell.angle_alpha   90.00
_cell.angle_beta   90.00
_cell.angle_gamma   90.00
#
_symmetry.space_group_name_H-M   'P 1'
#
loop_
_entity.id
_entity.type
_entity.pdbx_description
1 polymer ?
#
loop_
_entity_poly.entity_id
_entity_poly.type
_entity_poly.pdbx_seq_one_letter_code
_entity_poly.pdbx_strand_id
1 'polypeptide(L)'
;RILMNFTLGEKLSIFLETDSPNLGKSSNTGVKDAGDVFLQDFAVTYKPNKVFNLDAGMLLPSLSYNHTQSAASLLGLDYGPYTFVESGPLTARVGRDYGLQARGYAAGNHLEYRVGVLQGARGTNASNDLRYFGRVMYQFFTPQVGLFYRGTSYGKAKTVAIGGYFDVQEDYNAYGADVFFDLPVGQDGLSGQVDFQTVDGDVFLAALPEQDDLLAEVAYYFAAAKVFPFVQFAAQDFADSARVDEEKLTIGVGYIVNGHNNHVKASYSKIKPDVGDERDQFVLQWQIFQF
;
A
#
# COMPACT_ATOMS: atom_id res chain seq x y z
N ARG A 1 -6.12 -8.80 -13.84
CA ARG A 1 -6.11 -7.33 -13.83
C ARG A 1 -5.96 -6.80 -15.24
N ILE A 2 -6.67 -5.73 -15.59
CA ILE A 2 -6.47 -4.97 -16.83
C ILE A 2 -6.06 -3.57 -16.42
N LEU A 3 -4.87 -3.15 -16.85
CA LEU A 3 -4.32 -1.83 -16.55
C LEU A 3 -4.27 -1.01 -17.84
N MET A 4 -4.77 0.22 -17.78
CA MET A 4 -4.77 1.14 -18.90
C MET A 4 -4.28 2.50 -18.44
N ASN A 5 -3.36 3.09 -19.21
CA ASN A 5 -2.88 4.43 -18.98
C ASN A 5 -2.96 5.22 -20.29
N PHE A 6 -3.79 6.25 -20.31
CA PHE A 6 -3.98 7.14 -21.44
C PHE A 6 -3.33 8.48 -21.16
N THR A 7 -2.66 9.05 -22.15
CA THR A 7 -2.15 10.43 -22.08
C THR A 7 -2.81 11.24 -23.18
N LEU A 8 -3.51 12.30 -22.79
CA LEU A 8 -4.30 13.16 -23.66
C LEU A 8 -3.62 14.53 -23.73
N GLY A 9 -2.77 14.71 -24.74
CA GLY A 9 -1.86 15.87 -24.82
C GLY A 9 -0.79 15.84 -23.72
N GLU A 10 -0.21 17.00 -23.40
CA GLU A 10 0.94 17.05 -22.47
C GLU A 10 0.54 17.06 -20.99
N LYS A 11 -0.70 17.46 -20.68
CA LYS A 11 -1.12 17.82 -19.31
C LYS A 11 -2.20 16.93 -18.72
N LEU A 12 -2.78 16.01 -19.48
CA LEU A 12 -3.87 15.17 -18.99
C LEU A 12 -3.50 13.69 -19.11
N SER A 13 -3.66 12.93 -18.04
CA SER A 13 -3.55 11.47 -18.08
C SER A 13 -4.71 10.80 -17.36
N ILE A 14 -5.09 9.61 -17.81
CA ILE A 14 -6.11 8.77 -17.19
C ILE A 14 -5.47 7.42 -16.89
N PHE A 15 -5.48 7.02 -15.63
CA PHE A 15 -5.11 5.69 -15.17
C PHE A 15 -6.35 4.91 -14.76
N LEU A 16 -6.45 3.67 -15.22
CA LEU A 16 -7.54 2.75 -14.89
C LEU A 16 -6.98 1.36 -14.64
N GLU A 17 -7.39 0.72 -13.54
CA GLU A 17 -7.05 -0.68 -13.23
C GLU A 17 -8.31 -1.45 -12.81
N THR A 18 -8.45 -2.68 -13.30
CA THR A 18 -9.43 -3.65 -12.79
C THR A 18 -8.77 -4.70 -11.92
N ASP A 19 -9.50 -5.21 -10.93
CA ASP A 19 -9.06 -6.33 -10.10
C ASP A 19 -10.18 -7.34 -9.82
N SER A 20 -9.75 -8.54 -9.45
CA SER A 20 -10.57 -9.63 -8.92
C SER A 20 -9.70 -10.44 -7.95
N PRO A 21 -9.43 -9.89 -6.76
CA PRO A 21 -8.57 -10.54 -5.78
C PRO A 21 -9.26 -11.77 -5.20
N ASN A 22 -8.48 -12.70 -4.63
CA ASN A 22 -8.99 -13.88 -3.91
C ASN A 22 -9.89 -14.84 -4.73
N LEU A 23 -9.88 -14.77 -6.06
CA LEU A 23 -10.62 -15.70 -6.93
C LEU A 23 -10.44 -17.17 -6.50
N GLY A 24 -11.55 -17.85 -6.21
CA GLY A 24 -11.56 -19.25 -5.79
C GLY A 24 -11.19 -19.52 -4.33
N LYS A 25 -10.79 -18.50 -3.56
CA LYS A 25 -10.57 -18.60 -2.10
C LYS A 25 -11.92 -18.74 -1.40
N SER A 26 -12.00 -19.59 -0.38
CA SER A 26 -13.22 -19.75 0.42
C SER A 26 -13.35 -18.62 1.45
N SER A 27 -14.58 -18.14 1.64
CA SER A 27 -14.97 -17.34 2.80
C SER A 27 -15.08 -18.20 4.06
N ASN A 28 -15.29 -17.54 5.21
CA ASN A 28 -15.58 -18.18 6.50
C ASN A 28 -16.91 -18.96 6.50
N THR A 29 -17.78 -18.75 5.51
CA THR A 29 -19.02 -19.51 5.33
C THR A 29 -18.88 -20.68 4.36
N GLY A 30 -17.67 -20.99 3.90
CA GLY A 30 -17.40 -22.12 3.00
C GLY A 30 -17.73 -21.85 1.53
N VAL A 31 -18.08 -20.60 1.18
CA VAL A 31 -18.43 -20.21 -0.19
C VAL A 31 -17.17 -19.69 -0.88
N LYS A 32 -16.86 -20.22 -2.05
CA LYS A 32 -15.74 -19.73 -2.87
C LYS A 32 -16.08 -18.39 -3.50
N ASP A 33 -15.11 -17.49 -3.52
CA ASP A 33 -15.20 -16.25 -4.28
C ASP A 33 -15.36 -16.58 -5.78
N ALA A 34 -16.46 -16.10 -6.36
CA ALA A 34 -16.81 -16.30 -7.76
C ALA A 34 -15.95 -15.45 -8.70
N GLY A 35 -15.23 -14.45 -8.18
CA GLY A 35 -14.31 -13.61 -8.95
C GLY A 35 -14.98 -12.47 -9.66
N ASP A 36 -15.74 -11.65 -8.94
CA ASP A 36 -16.25 -10.41 -9.51
C ASP A 36 -15.08 -9.52 -9.95
N VAL A 37 -15.17 -9.01 -11.18
CA VAL A 37 -14.21 -8.03 -11.70
C VAL A 37 -14.75 -6.64 -11.41
N PHE A 38 -13.95 -5.81 -10.75
CA PHE A 38 -14.30 -4.44 -10.43
C PHE A 38 -13.21 -3.46 -10.82
N LEU A 39 -13.57 -2.18 -10.87
CA LEU A 39 -12.65 -1.07 -11.03
C LEU A 39 -11.93 -0.81 -9.70
N GLN A 40 -10.62 -1.06 -9.66
CA GLN A 40 -9.79 -0.87 -8.47
C GLN A 40 -9.18 0.52 -8.40
N ASP A 41 -8.78 1.08 -9.55
CA ASP A 41 -8.25 2.43 -9.63
C ASP A 41 -8.86 3.17 -10.82
N PHE A 42 -9.19 4.45 -10.61
CA PHE A 42 -9.60 5.36 -11.68
C PHE A 42 -9.16 6.77 -11.32
N ALA A 43 -8.07 7.22 -11.94
CA ALA A 43 -7.50 8.53 -11.66
C ALA A 43 -7.36 9.33 -12.96
N VAL A 44 -7.99 10.50 -12.99
CA VAL A 44 -7.76 11.54 -13.99
C VAL A 44 -6.80 12.54 -13.39
N THR A 45 -5.60 12.66 -13.95
CA THR A 45 -4.61 13.64 -13.50
C THR A 45 -4.48 14.79 -14.50
N TYR A 46 -4.69 16.01 -14.01
CA TYR A 46 -4.25 17.25 -14.65
C TYR A 46 -2.88 17.70 -14.11
N LYS A 47 -1.89 17.87 -15.00
CA LYS A 47 -0.48 18.13 -14.72
C LYS A 47 -0.03 19.46 -15.32
N PRO A 48 -0.46 20.62 -14.80
CA PRO A 48 -0.04 21.91 -15.33
C PRO A 48 1.47 22.14 -15.18
N ASN A 49 2.09 21.60 -14.12
CA ASN A 49 3.54 21.54 -13.90
C ASN A 49 3.88 20.43 -12.89
N LYS A 50 5.17 20.22 -12.59
CA LYS A 50 5.60 19.16 -11.63
C LYS A 50 5.29 19.48 -10.17
N VAL A 51 5.27 20.75 -9.80
CA VAL A 51 5.06 21.19 -8.41
C VAL A 51 3.58 21.13 -8.03
N PHE A 52 2.66 21.05 -9.00
CA PHE A 52 1.24 20.95 -8.75
C PHE A 52 0.55 20.09 -9.82
N ASN A 53 0.05 18.93 -9.39
CA ASN A 53 -0.85 18.07 -10.13
C ASN A 53 -2.18 17.95 -9.37
N LEU A 54 -3.27 17.84 -10.09
CA LEU A 54 -4.60 17.59 -9.54
C LEU A 54 -5.09 16.23 -10.04
N ASP A 55 -5.34 15.31 -9.13
CA ASP A 55 -5.93 14.01 -9.40
C ASP A 55 -7.41 14.01 -8.97
N ALA A 56 -8.26 13.36 -9.76
CA ALA A 56 -9.68 13.18 -9.48
C ALA A 56 -10.13 11.75 -9.83
N GLY A 57 -11.02 11.18 -9.02
CA GLY A 57 -11.63 9.87 -9.27
C GLY A 57 -11.55 8.97 -8.05
N MET A 58 -11.38 7.67 -8.27
CA MET A 58 -11.12 6.67 -7.22
C MET A 58 -9.60 6.62 -6.98
N LEU A 59 -9.18 7.19 -5.86
CA LEU A 59 -7.79 7.44 -5.51
C LEU A 59 -7.38 6.59 -4.31
N LEU A 60 -6.13 6.14 -4.32
CA LEU A 60 -5.49 5.55 -3.15
C LEU A 60 -4.84 6.70 -2.33
N PRO A 61 -5.41 7.09 -1.17
CA PRO A 61 -4.78 8.08 -0.31
C PRO A 61 -3.43 7.57 0.16
N SER A 62 -2.47 8.47 0.35
CA SER A 62 -1.13 8.05 0.75
C SER A 62 -0.96 7.99 2.25
N LEU A 63 -1.28 6.82 2.83
CA LEU A 63 -1.30 6.56 4.27
C LEU A 63 -0.11 5.74 4.78
N SER A 64 0.92 5.53 3.96
CA SER A 64 2.26 5.03 4.34
C SER A 64 3.05 4.81 3.05
N TYR A 65 4.31 4.36 3.13
CA TYR A 65 5.02 3.95 1.93
C TYR A 65 4.39 2.66 1.37
N ASN A 66 4.16 1.66 2.24
CA ASN A 66 3.56 0.38 1.84
C ASN A 66 2.17 0.57 1.22
N HIS A 67 1.32 1.42 1.80
CA HIS A 67 -0.06 1.68 1.33
C HIS A 67 -0.10 2.19 -0.12
N THR A 68 0.79 3.12 -0.48
CA THR A 68 0.86 3.70 -1.83
C THR A 68 1.79 2.95 -2.78
N GLN A 69 2.49 1.92 -2.32
CA GLN A 69 3.41 1.15 -3.14
C GLN A 69 2.67 0.41 -4.25
N SER A 70 3.26 0.34 -5.45
CA SER A 70 2.68 -0.47 -6.51
C SER A 70 2.73 -1.95 -6.14
N ALA A 71 1.54 -2.59 -6.10
CA ALA A 71 1.37 -4.02 -5.86
C ALA A 71 2.24 -4.90 -6.76
N ALA A 72 2.57 -4.42 -7.97
CA ALA A 72 3.43 -5.12 -8.93
C ALA A 72 4.90 -5.25 -8.49
N SER A 73 5.32 -4.51 -7.46
CA SER A 73 6.72 -4.35 -7.05
C SER A 73 6.96 -4.53 -5.55
N LEU A 74 6.02 -5.17 -4.85
CA LEU A 74 6.13 -5.45 -3.41
C LEU A 74 7.35 -6.31 -3.07
N LEU A 75 7.88 -6.15 -1.85
CA LEU A 75 8.93 -7.03 -1.32
C LEU A 75 8.35 -8.41 -1.02
N GLY A 76 7.31 -8.43 -0.18
CA GLY A 76 6.48 -9.60 0.08
C GLY A 76 5.63 -10.06 -1.11
N LEU A 77 4.77 -11.05 -0.85
CA LEU A 77 3.77 -11.53 -1.82
C LEU A 77 2.53 -10.64 -1.84
N ASP A 78 2.28 -9.91 -0.75
CA ASP A 78 1.15 -9.02 -0.57
C ASP A 78 1.61 -7.79 0.22
N TYR A 79 0.72 -6.81 0.37
CA TYR A 79 0.94 -5.69 1.28
C TYR A 79 1.08 -6.18 2.73
N GLY A 80 1.59 -5.33 3.61
CA GLY A 80 1.61 -5.63 5.05
C GLY A 80 0.19 -5.92 5.54
N PRO A 81 0.00 -6.91 6.44
CA PRO A 81 -1.34 -7.42 6.80
C PRO A 81 -2.28 -6.34 7.37
N TYR A 82 -1.73 -5.33 8.05
CA TYR A 82 -2.47 -4.27 8.72
C TYR A 82 -2.42 -2.92 7.97
N THR A 83 -1.88 -2.89 6.74
CA THR A 83 -1.71 -1.65 5.96
C THR A 83 -3.03 -0.94 5.64
N PHE A 84 -4.12 -1.69 5.50
CA PHE A 84 -5.43 -1.20 5.02
C PHE A 84 -6.56 -1.38 6.04
N VAL A 85 -6.26 -1.33 7.34
CA VAL A 85 -7.25 -1.51 8.43
C VAL A 85 -8.40 -0.51 8.35
N GLU A 86 -8.17 0.68 7.80
CA GLU A 86 -9.16 1.74 7.62
C GLU A 86 -10.16 1.42 6.49
N SER A 87 -9.78 0.55 5.54
CA SER A 87 -10.53 0.41 4.28
C SER A 87 -11.97 -0.06 4.48
N GLY A 88 -12.18 -1.07 5.32
CA GLY A 88 -13.52 -1.61 5.58
C GLY A 88 -14.42 -0.60 6.30
N PRO A 89 -14.00 -0.09 7.47
CA PRO A 89 -14.74 0.90 8.25
C PRO A 89 -15.10 2.16 7.47
N LEU A 90 -14.20 2.67 6.63
CA LEU A 90 -14.46 3.84 5.78
C LEU A 90 -15.29 3.54 4.53
N THR A 91 -15.73 2.29 4.33
CA THR A 91 -16.42 1.82 3.11
C THR A 91 -15.60 2.02 1.82
N ALA A 92 -14.27 2.10 1.96
CA ALA A 92 -13.33 2.24 0.88
C ALA A 92 -13.15 0.92 0.10
N ARG A 93 -12.71 1.02 -1.15
CA ARG A 93 -12.45 -0.12 -2.03
C ARG A 93 -10.96 -0.48 -1.98
N VAL A 94 -10.58 -1.40 -1.10
CA VAL A 94 -9.18 -1.87 -0.96
C VAL A 94 -8.23 -0.68 -0.71
N GLY A 95 -8.59 0.17 0.24
CA GLY A 95 -7.89 1.42 0.57
C GLY A 95 -8.29 2.62 -0.31
N ARG A 96 -8.92 2.43 -1.48
CA ARG A 96 -9.28 3.55 -2.37
C ARG A 96 -10.62 4.19 -2.02
N ASP A 97 -10.70 5.49 -2.27
CA ASP A 97 -11.94 6.25 -2.10
C ASP A 97 -12.10 7.31 -3.21
N TYR A 98 -13.32 7.80 -3.40
CA TYR A 98 -13.62 8.80 -4.41
C TYR A 98 -13.33 10.21 -3.90
N GLY A 99 -12.63 11.02 -4.70
CA GLY A 99 -12.43 12.42 -4.37
C GLY A 99 -11.41 13.13 -5.24
N LEU A 100 -10.76 14.12 -4.63
CA LEU A 100 -9.77 14.99 -5.25
C LEU A 100 -8.48 14.98 -4.43
N GLN A 101 -7.34 14.98 -5.11
CA GLN A 101 -6.03 15.12 -4.49
C GLN A 101 -5.21 16.16 -5.24
N ALA A 102 -4.58 17.08 -4.51
CA ALA A 102 -3.46 17.85 -5.00
C ALA A 102 -2.15 17.16 -4.59
N ARG A 103 -1.24 16.95 -5.54
CA ARG A 103 0.11 16.45 -5.25
C ARG A 103 1.18 17.23 -5.98
N GLY A 104 2.31 17.42 -5.32
CA GLY A 104 3.38 18.26 -5.84
C GLY A 104 4.76 17.76 -5.51
N TYR A 105 5.70 18.08 -6.40
CA TYR A 105 7.10 17.71 -6.30
C TYR A 105 7.98 18.98 -6.29
N ALA A 106 8.56 19.29 -5.14
CA ALA A 106 9.45 20.43 -4.93
C ALA A 106 10.91 19.96 -4.74
N ALA A 107 11.84 20.92 -4.62
CA ALA A 107 13.26 20.66 -4.39
C ALA A 107 13.87 19.62 -5.35
N GLY A 108 13.68 19.76 -6.66
CA GLY A 108 14.18 18.79 -7.64
C GLY A 108 13.46 17.43 -7.61
N ASN A 109 12.20 17.41 -7.16
CA ASN A 109 11.37 16.24 -6.86
C ASN A 109 11.74 15.47 -5.59
N HIS A 110 12.66 16.00 -4.77
CA HIS A 110 13.03 15.36 -3.51
C HIS A 110 11.96 15.53 -2.43
N LEU A 111 11.17 16.59 -2.47
CA LEU A 111 10.07 16.81 -1.53
C LEU A 111 8.73 16.57 -2.24
N GLU A 112 8.00 15.54 -1.82
CA GLU A 112 6.63 15.29 -2.23
C GLU A 112 5.67 15.79 -1.14
N TYR A 113 4.58 16.43 -1.56
CA TYR A 113 3.40 16.59 -0.72
C TYR A 113 2.17 16.06 -1.46
N ARG A 114 1.22 15.52 -0.69
CA ARG A 114 -0.12 15.12 -1.15
C ARG A 114 -1.13 15.62 -0.14
N VAL A 115 -2.25 16.17 -0.61
CA VAL A 115 -3.38 16.54 0.23
C VAL A 115 -4.66 16.31 -0.56
N GLY A 116 -5.67 15.77 0.08
CA GLY A 116 -6.91 15.45 -0.61
C GLY A 116 -8.15 15.49 0.26
N VAL A 117 -9.27 15.51 -0.44
CA VAL A 117 -10.62 15.43 0.13
C VAL A 117 -11.31 14.25 -0.55
N LEU A 118 -11.80 13.32 0.25
CA LEU A 118 -12.41 12.06 -0.17
C LEU A 118 -13.82 11.96 0.40
N GLN A 119 -14.64 11.06 -0.15
CA GLN A 119 -15.99 10.84 0.35
C GLN A 119 -15.98 10.39 1.81
N GLY A 120 -15.16 9.41 2.16
CA GLY A 120 -15.15 8.78 3.47
C GLY A 120 -16.42 7.95 3.73
N ALA A 121 -16.60 7.55 4.99
CA ALA A 121 -17.84 6.90 5.43
C ALA A 121 -19.00 7.91 5.38
N ARG A 122 -19.90 7.77 4.40
CA ARG A 122 -20.93 8.80 4.13
C ARG A 122 -22.15 8.75 5.04
N GLY A 123 -22.40 7.64 5.71
CA GLY A 123 -23.57 7.47 6.55
C GLY A 123 -24.90 7.51 5.78
N THR A 124 -26.01 7.46 6.51
CA THR A 124 -27.35 7.56 5.92
C THR A 124 -27.54 8.92 5.26
N ASN A 125 -28.12 8.94 4.05
CA ASN A 125 -28.35 10.17 3.27
C ASN A 125 -27.07 10.98 2.93
N ALA A 126 -25.89 10.37 3.03
CA ALA A 126 -24.61 11.04 2.81
C ALA A 126 -24.37 12.27 3.71
N SER A 127 -24.89 12.25 4.95
CA SER A 127 -24.83 13.40 5.87
C SER A 127 -23.49 13.62 6.56
N ASN A 128 -22.63 12.61 6.60
CA ASN A 128 -21.36 12.69 7.31
C ASN A 128 -20.39 13.66 6.61
N ASP A 129 -19.43 14.18 7.38
CA ASP A 129 -18.38 15.05 6.86
C ASP A 129 -17.50 14.32 5.84
N LEU A 130 -16.80 15.08 4.99
CA LEU A 130 -15.83 14.51 4.06
C LEU A 130 -14.57 14.06 4.80
N ARG A 131 -13.86 13.08 4.24
CA ARG A 131 -12.56 12.61 4.72
C ARG A 131 -11.44 13.47 4.17
N TYR A 132 -10.46 13.82 4.99
CA TYR A 132 -9.30 14.61 4.61
C TYR A 132 -8.02 13.84 4.92
N PHE A 133 -7.08 13.83 3.99
CA PHE A 133 -5.76 13.25 4.23
C PHE A 133 -4.66 14.17 3.73
N GLY A 134 -3.48 14.00 4.31
CA GLY A 134 -2.29 14.69 3.86
C GLY A 134 -1.04 13.87 4.14
N ARG A 135 -0.06 14.00 3.26
CA ARG A 135 1.24 13.34 3.37
C ARG A 135 2.35 14.26 2.92
N VAL A 136 3.48 14.19 3.62
CA VAL A 136 4.75 14.75 3.17
C VAL A 136 5.79 13.64 3.16
N MET A 137 6.60 13.60 2.12
CA MET A 137 7.69 12.62 1.99
C MET A 137 8.92 13.30 1.41
N TYR A 138 10.07 13.07 2.04
CA TYR A 138 11.36 13.47 1.49
C TYR A 138 12.12 12.26 0.98
N GLN A 139 12.65 12.36 -0.24
CA GLN A 139 13.43 11.32 -0.90
C GLN A 139 14.87 11.78 -1.06
N PHE A 140 15.81 11.00 -0.55
CA PHE A 140 17.24 11.15 -0.77
C PHE A 140 17.66 10.38 -2.03
N PHE A 141 18.71 10.87 -2.71
CA PHE A 141 19.30 10.28 -3.92
C PHE A 141 18.40 10.37 -5.17
N THR A 142 17.77 9.28 -5.60
CA THR A 142 16.93 9.25 -6.82
C THR A 142 15.46 9.42 -6.45
N PRO A 143 14.83 10.57 -6.76
CA PRO A 143 13.41 10.78 -6.47
C PRO A 143 12.50 9.99 -7.41
N GLN A 144 11.31 9.67 -6.94
CA GLN A 144 10.20 9.11 -7.71
C GLN A 144 9.02 10.09 -7.78
N VAL A 145 8.24 9.99 -8.87
CA VAL A 145 7.00 10.74 -9.09
C VAL A 145 5.94 9.80 -9.67
N GLY A 146 4.67 10.03 -9.37
CA GLY A 146 3.58 9.20 -9.88
C GLY A 146 2.42 9.08 -8.91
N LEU A 147 1.42 8.29 -9.29
CA LEU A 147 0.30 7.95 -8.39
C LEU A 147 0.76 6.97 -7.30
N PHE A 148 1.49 5.93 -7.70
CA PHE A 148 2.01 4.90 -6.81
C PHE A 148 3.51 5.05 -6.56
N TYR A 149 3.96 4.60 -5.40
CA TYR A 149 5.37 4.49 -5.08
C TYR A 149 5.98 3.23 -5.70
N ARG A 150 7.25 3.33 -6.07
CA ARG A 150 8.03 2.18 -6.54
C ARG A 150 8.41 1.33 -5.33
N GLY A 151 8.24 0.02 -5.45
CA GLY A 151 8.84 -0.93 -4.52
C GLY A 151 10.30 -1.24 -4.84
N THR A 152 10.72 -2.49 -4.67
CA THR A 152 12.10 -2.87 -5.00
C THR A 152 12.39 -2.65 -6.48
N SER A 153 13.56 -2.11 -6.79
CA SER A 153 14.06 -2.03 -8.18
C SER A 153 15.02 -3.18 -8.53
N TYR A 154 15.24 -4.11 -7.60
CA TYR A 154 16.28 -5.13 -7.69
C TYR A 154 17.69 -4.52 -7.85
N GLY A 155 17.97 -3.43 -7.12
CA GLY A 155 19.28 -2.75 -7.15
C GLY A 155 19.49 -1.77 -8.31
N LYS A 156 18.43 -1.42 -9.05
CA LYS A 156 18.51 -0.48 -10.20
C LYS A 156 18.31 0.98 -9.81
N ALA A 157 17.78 1.24 -8.61
CA ALA A 157 17.58 2.56 -8.05
C ALA A 157 18.36 2.69 -6.73
N LYS A 158 18.74 3.94 -6.44
CA LYS A 158 19.26 4.35 -5.14
C LYS A 158 18.29 5.37 -4.57
N THR A 159 17.51 5.00 -3.58
CA THR A 159 16.51 5.86 -2.94
C THR A 159 16.48 5.55 -1.45
N VAL A 160 16.39 6.59 -0.64
CA VAL A 160 15.92 6.48 0.74
C VAL A 160 14.80 7.49 0.88
N ALA A 161 13.66 7.11 1.42
CA ALA A 161 12.52 7.99 1.62
C ALA A 161 12.12 7.97 3.09
N ILE A 162 11.72 9.13 3.60
CA ILE A 162 11.11 9.27 4.93
C ILE A 162 9.82 10.04 4.74
N GLY A 163 8.72 9.52 5.27
CA GLY A 163 7.39 10.08 5.12
C GLY A 163 6.61 10.14 6.42
N GLY A 164 5.58 10.98 6.41
CA GLY A 164 4.56 11.01 7.45
C GLY A 164 3.24 11.53 6.89
N TYR A 165 2.14 11.13 7.52
CA TYR A 165 0.80 11.44 7.04
C TYR A 165 -0.20 11.65 8.19
N PHE A 166 -1.36 12.20 7.82
CA PHE A 166 -2.58 12.19 8.61
C PHE A 166 -3.76 11.80 7.72
N ASP A 167 -4.80 11.25 8.33
CA ASP A 167 -6.08 10.93 7.71
C ASP A 167 -7.20 11.05 8.74
N VAL A 168 -8.21 11.86 8.44
CA VAL A 168 -9.23 12.26 9.42
C VAL A 168 -10.62 12.37 8.80
N GLN A 169 -11.64 12.04 9.57
CA GLN A 169 -13.04 12.25 9.24
C GLN A 169 -13.88 12.20 10.53
N GLU A 170 -14.59 13.29 10.85
CA GLU A 170 -15.32 13.40 12.13
C GLU A 170 -14.39 13.03 13.31
N ASP A 171 -14.76 12.04 14.14
CA ASP A 171 -13.95 11.58 15.28
C ASP A 171 -12.86 10.56 14.87
N TYR A 172 -12.94 9.98 13.66
CA TYR A 172 -11.89 9.09 13.15
C TYR A 172 -10.61 9.86 12.83
N ASN A 173 -9.48 9.29 13.27
CA ASN A 173 -8.16 9.80 12.96
C ASN A 173 -7.12 8.68 12.81
N ALA A 174 -6.19 8.88 11.90
CA ALA A 174 -5.01 8.05 11.72
C ALA A 174 -3.79 8.90 11.41
N TYR A 175 -2.65 8.52 11.97
CA TYR A 175 -1.36 9.17 11.75
C TYR A 175 -0.28 8.11 11.63
N GLY A 176 0.77 8.42 10.90
CA GLY A 176 1.89 7.50 10.83
C GLY A 176 3.11 8.08 10.17
N ALA A 177 4.17 7.29 10.21
CA ALA A 177 5.47 7.61 9.65
C ALA A 177 6.12 6.37 9.08
N ASP A 178 6.96 6.57 8.06
CA ASP A 178 7.60 5.49 7.35
C ASP A 178 9.01 5.85 6.88
N VAL A 179 9.82 4.80 6.70
CA VAL A 179 11.11 4.86 6.03
C VAL A 179 11.15 3.76 4.98
N PHE A 180 11.52 4.10 3.76
CA PHE A 180 11.78 3.14 2.69
C PHE A 180 13.21 3.30 2.18
N PHE A 181 13.86 2.20 1.81
CA PHE A 181 15.11 2.24 1.07
C PHE A 181 15.16 1.20 -0.05
N ASP A 182 15.87 1.56 -1.10
CA ASP A 182 16.21 0.69 -2.21
C ASP A 182 17.60 1.10 -2.72
N LEU A 183 18.57 0.22 -2.53
CA LEU A 183 19.98 0.52 -2.63
C LEU A 183 20.69 -0.48 -3.55
N PRO A 184 21.51 -0.01 -4.50
CA PRO A 184 22.37 -0.90 -5.28
C PRO A 184 23.50 -1.44 -4.41
N VAL A 185 23.78 -2.74 -4.51
CA VAL A 185 24.92 -3.40 -3.85
C VAL A 185 25.75 -4.12 -4.90
N GLY A 186 26.63 -3.39 -5.60
CA GLY A 186 27.31 -3.94 -6.77
C GLY A 186 26.31 -4.24 -7.90
N GLN A 187 26.17 -5.52 -8.27
CA GLN A 187 25.13 -5.98 -9.20
C GLN A 187 23.83 -6.40 -8.50
N ASP A 188 23.88 -6.56 -7.17
CA ASP A 188 22.76 -6.96 -6.32
C ASP A 188 21.94 -5.74 -5.86
N GLY A 189 20.90 -5.98 -5.08
CA GLY A 189 20.06 -4.92 -4.51
C GLY A 189 19.64 -5.20 -3.08
N LEU A 190 19.58 -4.17 -2.25
CA LEU A 190 19.05 -4.21 -0.89
C LEU A 190 17.85 -3.26 -0.81
N SER A 191 16.68 -3.79 -0.46
CA SER A 191 15.46 -2.99 -0.33
C SER A 191 14.75 -3.31 0.98
N GLY A 192 14.04 -2.34 1.55
CA GLY A 192 13.29 -2.53 2.79
C GLY A 192 12.47 -1.33 3.17
N GLN A 193 11.55 -1.52 4.11
CA GLN A 193 10.77 -0.45 4.70
C GLN A 193 10.35 -0.76 6.13
N VAL A 194 10.07 0.31 6.86
CA VAL A 194 9.36 0.28 8.14
C VAL A 194 8.24 1.31 8.06
N ASP A 195 7.02 0.88 8.33
CA ASP A 195 5.82 1.71 8.32
C ASP A 195 5.13 1.54 9.67
N PHE A 196 4.87 2.63 10.37
CA PHE A 196 4.15 2.66 11.64
C PHE A 196 2.92 3.55 11.50
N GLN A 197 1.79 3.11 12.07
CA GLN A 197 0.58 3.91 12.16
C GLN A 197 -0.11 3.73 13.51
N THR A 198 -0.73 4.80 13.97
CA THR A 198 -1.75 4.79 15.01
C THR A 198 -3.07 5.13 14.34
N VAL A 199 -4.13 4.38 14.65
CA VAL A 199 -5.47 4.62 14.10
C VAL A 199 -6.51 4.49 15.20
N ASP A 200 -7.48 5.40 15.19
CA ASP A 200 -8.61 5.40 16.12
C ASP A 200 -9.89 5.74 15.36
N GLY A 201 -10.84 4.80 15.37
CA GLY A 201 -12.18 5.01 14.83
C GLY A 201 -13.11 5.78 15.74
N ASP A 202 -12.80 5.85 17.04
CA ASP A 202 -13.63 6.37 18.11
C ASP A 202 -15.10 5.88 17.98
N VAL A 203 -16.07 6.70 18.38
CA VAL A 203 -17.50 6.44 18.24
C VAL A 203 -17.98 6.48 16.79
N PHE A 204 -17.24 7.14 15.89
CA PHE A 204 -17.65 7.33 14.49
C PHE A 204 -17.52 6.02 13.69
N LEU A 205 -16.36 5.37 13.77
CA LEU A 205 -16.06 4.09 13.13
C LEU A 205 -15.85 3.00 14.19
N ALA A 206 -16.87 2.72 15.00
CA ALA A 206 -16.77 1.78 16.14
C ALA A 206 -16.29 0.35 15.80
N ALA A 207 -16.25 -0.03 14.52
CA ALA A 207 -15.66 -1.30 14.06
C ALA A 207 -14.12 -1.25 13.93
N LEU A 208 -13.53 -0.06 13.97
CA LEU A 208 -12.10 0.21 13.93
C LEU A 208 -11.64 0.66 15.32
N PRO A 209 -11.24 -0.29 16.19
CA PRO A 209 -10.75 0.07 17.51
C PRO A 209 -9.44 0.87 17.41
N GLU A 210 -9.17 1.66 18.44
CA GLU A 210 -7.86 2.29 18.64
C GLU A 210 -6.76 1.21 18.68
N GLN A 211 -5.75 1.38 17.85
CA GLN A 211 -4.64 0.44 17.69
C GLN A 211 -3.39 1.10 17.08
N ASP A 212 -2.25 0.50 17.37
CA ASP A 212 -0.97 0.75 16.72
C ASP A 212 -0.63 -0.44 15.81
N ASP A 213 -0.27 -0.16 14.56
CA ASP A 213 0.19 -1.18 13.62
C ASP A 213 1.61 -0.88 13.14
N LEU A 214 2.42 -1.93 13.04
CA LEU A 214 3.79 -1.88 12.53
C LEU A 214 3.97 -2.86 11.37
N LEU A 215 4.66 -2.40 10.33
CA LEU A 215 5.26 -3.24 9.29
C LEU A 215 6.76 -2.98 9.26
N ALA A 216 7.56 -4.04 9.21
CA ALA A 216 8.98 -3.97 8.93
C ALA A 216 9.37 -5.09 7.95
N GLU A 217 9.95 -4.75 6.81
CA GLU A 217 10.38 -5.73 5.82
C GLU A 217 11.71 -5.38 5.16
N VAL A 218 12.46 -6.42 4.79
CA VAL A 218 13.75 -6.30 4.12
C VAL A 218 13.95 -7.47 3.17
N ALA A 219 14.62 -7.19 2.05
CA ALA A 219 14.95 -8.17 1.05
C ALA A 219 16.31 -7.87 0.40
N TYR A 220 16.98 -8.93 -0.05
CA TYR A 220 18.24 -8.82 -0.78
C TYR A 220 18.13 -9.56 -2.11
N TYR A 221 18.43 -8.88 -3.22
CA TYR A 221 18.43 -9.45 -4.57
C TYR A 221 19.82 -9.91 -4.97
N PHE A 222 20.00 -11.21 -5.14
CA PHE A 222 21.20 -11.79 -5.72
C PHE A 222 21.06 -11.85 -7.24
N ALA A 223 21.71 -10.95 -7.97
CA ALA A 223 21.53 -10.82 -9.42
C ALA A 223 22.03 -12.03 -10.20
N ALA A 224 23.15 -12.62 -9.77
CA ALA A 224 23.71 -13.81 -10.41
C ALA A 224 22.76 -15.01 -10.38
N ALA A 225 22.08 -15.22 -9.25
CA ALA A 225 21.12 -16.31 -9.07
C ALA A 225 19.69 -15.93 -9.46
N LYS A 226 19.41 -14.62 -9.60
CA LYS A 226 18.07 -14.04 -9.72
C LYS A 226 17.14 -14.42 -8.56
N VAL A 227 17.69 -14.54 -7.36
CA VAL A 227 16.95 -14.94 -6.15
C VAL A 227 16.77 -13.73 -5.23
N PHE A 228 15.61 -13.62 -4.60
CA PHE A 228 15.19 -12.50 -3.77
C PHE A 228 14.61 -13.00 -2.44
N PRO A 229 15.44 -13.48 -1.49
CA PRO A 229 14.97 -13.73 -0.14
C PRO A 229 14.48 -12.45 0.53
N PHE A 230 13.43 -12.57 1.32
CA PHE A 230 12.87 -11.48 2.11
C PHE A 230 12.35 -11.98 3.46
N VAL A 231 12.28 -11.05 4.41
CA VAL A 231 11.66 -11.22 5.72
C VAL A 231 10.70 -10.05 5.93
N GLN A 232 9.53 -10.32 6.49
CA GLN A 232 8.54 -9.32 6.88
C GLN A 232 8.06 -9.65 8.30
N PHE A 233 8.08 -8.65 9.17
CA PHE A 233 7.46 -8.65 10.48
C PHE A 233 6.31 -7.64 10.46
N ALA A 234 5.18 -8.01 11.04
CA ALA A 234 4.07 -7.10 11.27
C ALA A 234 3.49 -7.32 12.67
N ALA A 235 3.04 -6.25 13.31
CA ALA A 235 2.36 -6.28 14.60
C ALA A 235 1.12 -5.38 14.54
N GLN A 236 0.10 -5.79 15.29
CA GLN A 236 -1.14 -5.06 15.52
C GLN A 236 -1.44 -5.11 17.02
N ASP A 237 -1.37 -3.96 17.67
CA ASP A 237 -1.50 -3.80 19.11
C ASP A 237 -2.72 -2.91 19.42
N PHE A 238 -3.71 -3.43 20.13
CA PHE A 238 -4.95 -2.71 20.44
C PHE A 238 -4.85 -1.97 21.77
N ALA A 239 -5.41 -0.76 21.84
CA ALA A 239 -5.52 -0.03 23.12
C ALA A 239 -6.51 -0.71 24.10
N ASP A 240 -7.56 -1.35 23.56
CA ASP A 240 -8.54 -2.11 24.34
C ASP A 240 -8.02 -3.51 24.66
N SER A 241 -7.70 -3.76 25.94
CA SER A 241 -7.27 -5.07 26.45
C SER A 241 -8.25 -6.24 26.24
N ALA A 242 -9.51 -5.97 25.83
CA ALA A 242 -10.46 -7.02 25.45
C ALA A 242 -10.23 -7.53 24.01
N ARG A 243 -9.43 -6.83 23.21
CA ARG A 243 -8.97 -7.27 21.89
C ARG A 243 -7.71 -8.11 22.04
N VAL A 244 -7.36 -8.82 20.96
CA VAL A 244 -6.23 -9.74 20.94
C VAL A 244 -5.22 -9.21 19.94
N ASP A 245 -4.07 -8.80 20.45
CA ASP A 245 -2.92 -8.36 19.66
C ASP A 245 -2.43 -9.52 18.78
N GLU A 246 -1.84 -9.20 17.62
CA GLU A 246 -1.36 -10.20 16.68
C GLU A 246 0.00 -9.81 16.09
N GLU A 247 0.95 -10.73 16.16
CA GLU A 247 2.20 -10.65 15.42
C GLU A 247 2.19 -11.60 14.23
N LYS A 248 2.81 -11.19 13.12
CA LYS A 248 3.07 -12.03 11.96
C LYS A 248 4.52 -11.92 11.52
N LEU A 249 5.22 -13.07 11.54
CA LEU A 249 6.54 -13.20 10.93
C LEU A 249 6.44 -14.00 9.64
N THR A 250 6.92 -13.43 8.54
CA THR A 250 6.96 -14.05 7.21
C THR A 250 8.39 -14.14 6.73
N ILE A 251 8.80 -15.33 6.28
CA ILE A 251 10.03 -15.53 5.51
C ILE A 251 9.66 -16.01 4.12
N GLY A 252 10.39 -15.56 3.11
CA GLY A 252 10.12 -16.01 1.75
C GLY A 252 11.28 -15.82 0.81
N VAL A 253 11.09 -16.31 -0.40
CA VAL A 253 12.06 -16.25 -1.48
C VAL A 253 11.35 -16.07 -2.82
N GLY A 254 11.86 -15.15 -3.62
CA GLY A 254 11.47 -14.95 -5.01
C GLY A 254 12.52 -15.47 -5.99
N TYR A 255 12.09 -16.01 -7.12
CA TYR A 255 12.90 -16.22 -8.31
C TYR A 255 12.43 -15.26 -9.42
N ILE A 256 13.32 -14.35 -9.83
CA ILE A 256 13.01 -13.21 -10.69
C ILE A 256 13.34 -13.57 -12.14
N VAL A 257 12.35 -14.05 -12.89
CA VAL A 257 12.55 -14.49 -14.28
C VAL A 257 12.81 -13.29 -15.20
N ASN A 258 11.93 -12.28 -15.12
CA ASN A 258 11.99 -11.08 -15.93
C ASN A 258 11.50 -9.84 -15.14
N GLY A 259 12.30 -9.40 -14.17
CA GLY A 259 11.97 -8.26 -13.32
C GLY A 259 10.57 -8.39 -12.71
N HIS A 260 9.81 -7.30 -12.70
CA HIS A 260 8.43 -7.28 -12.20
C HIS A 260 7.42 -7.92 -13.17
N ASN A 261 7.81 -8.22 -14.41
CA ASN A 261 6.88 -8.80 -15.40
C ASN A 261 6.68 -10.30 -15.22
N ASN A 262 7.67 -11.01 -14.66
CA ASN A 262 7.55 -12.44 -14.41
C ASN A 262 8.44 -12.84 -13.24
N HIS A 263 7.82 -13.25 -12.14
CA HIS A 263 8.51 -13.81 -10.98
C HIS A 263 7.62 -14.80 -10.25
N VAL A 264 8.27 -15.74 -9.57
CA VAL A 264 7.61 -16.70 -8.68
C VAL A 264 8.13 -16.46 -7.27
N LYS A 265 7.23 -16.30 -6.30
CA LYS A 265 7.58 -16.14 -4.89
C LYS A 265 6.89 -17.20 -4.06
N ALA A 266 7.60 -17.71 -3.05
CA ALA A 266 7.03 -18.56 -2.03
C ALA A 266 7.34 -17.98 -0.64
N SER A 267 6.41 -18.14 0.28
CA SER A 267 6.59 -17.72 1.67
C SER A 267 5.98 -18.69 2.66
N TYR A 268 6.57 -18.69 3.85
CA TYR A 268 6.02 -19.28 5.05
C TYR A 268 5.83 -18.16 6.07
N SER A 269 4.65 -18.12 6.70
CA SER A 269 4.32 -17.16 7.74
C SER A 269 3.88 -17.89 8.99
N LYS A 270 4.30 -17.36 10.14
CA LYS A 270 3.79 -17.72 11.46
C LYS A 270 3.00 -16.54 12.00
N ILE A 271 1.71 -16.75 12.23
CA ILE A 271 0.77 -15.76 12.77
C ILE A 271 0.51 -16.13 14.23
N LYS A 272 0.72 -15.19 15.13
CA LYS A 272 0.72 -15.39 16.58
C LYS A 272 -0.20 -14.36 17.23
N PRO A 273 -1.46 -14.73 17.53
CA PRO A 273 -2.27 -13.93 18.43
C PRO A 273 -1.74 -14.08 19.86
N ASP A 274 -1.83 -13.02 20.66
CA ASP A 274 -1.44 -13.04 22.09
C ASP A 274 -2.26 -14.04 22.91
N VAL A 275 -3.50 -14.30 22.47
CA VAL A 275 -4.40 -15.29 23.03
C VAL A 275 -4.95 -16.19 21.93
N GLY A 276 -4.76 -17.50 22.07
CA GLY A 276 -5.30 -18.52 21.17
C GLY A 276 -4.22 -19.33 20.45
N ASP A 277 -4.62 -20.01 19.37
CA ASP A 277 -3.73 -20.89 18.61
C ASP A 277 -2.93 -20.09 17.56
N GLU A 278 -1.63 -20.37 17.50
CA GLU A 278 -0.77 -19.91 16.40
C GLU A 278 -1.18 -20.57 15.07
N ARG A 279 -0.98 -19.86 13.96
CA ARG A 279 -1.31 -20.33 12.61
C ARG A 279 -0.11 -20.29 11.69
N ASP A 280 0.09 -21.39 10.98
CA ASP A 280 1.07 -21.50 9.90
C ASP A 280 0.40 -21.24 8.55
N GLN A 281 1.07 -20.45 7.71
CA GLN A 281 0.58 -20.12 6.37
C GLN A 281 1.69 -20.31 5.34
N PHE A 282 1.42 -21.13 4.32
CA PHE A 282 2.27 -21.24 3.13
C PHE A 282 1.56 -20.59 1.95
N VAL A 283 2.29 -19.74 1.21
CA VAL A 283 1.76 -19.08 0.01
C VAL A 283 2.75 -19.24 -1.12
N LEU A 284 2.24 -19.57 -2.31
CA LEU A 284 2.96 -19.56 -3.57
C LEU A 284 2.27 -18.56 -4.49
N GLN A 285 3.04 -17.65 -5.08
CA GLN A 285 2.56 -16.66 -6.02
C GLN A 285 3.38 -16.75 -7.30
N TRP A 286 2.70 -16.69 -8.44
CA TRP A 286 3.29 -16.43 -9.73
C TRP A 286 2.70 -15.15 -10.30
N GLN A 287 3.52 -14.12 -10.48
CA GLN A 287 3.12 -12.87 -11.10
C GLN A 287 3.53 -12.86 -12.56
N ILE A 288 2.59 -12.50 -13.44
CA ILE A 288 2.85 -12.27 -14.86
C ILE A 288 2.20 -10.96 -15.27
N PHE A 289 2.99 -10.06 -15.86
CA PHE A 289 2.49 -8.90 -16.60
C PHE A 289 2.94 -8.97 -18.04
N GLN A 290 2.02 -8.63 -18.92
CA GLN A 290 2.27 -8.33 -20.33
C GLN A 290 1.82 -6.89 -20.56
N PHE A 291 2.75 -6.05 -20.98
CA PHE A 291 2.50 -4.67 -21.42
C PHE A 291 2.59 -4.59 -22.94
#